data_AF-A0A3P1XA72-F1
#
_entry.id   AF-A0A3P1XA72-F1
#
_cell.length_a   1.000
_cell.length_b   1.000
_cell.length_c   1.000
_cell.angle_alpha   90.00
_cell.angle_beta   90.00
_cell.angle_gamma   90.00
#
_symmetry.space_group_name_H-M   'P 1'
#
loop_
_entity.id
_entity.type
_entity.pdbx_description
1 polymer ?
#
loop_
_entity_poly.entity_id
_entity_poly.type
_entity_poly.pdbx_seq_one_letter_code
_entity_poly.pdbx_strand_id
1 'polypeptide(L)' 'MVRRISADGELPLTPLTGDEVAVDSVGAGVGELVLLSSGSSARHVFSGPNEAIDLAVVGIVDTLSR' A
#
# COMPACT_ATOMS: atom_id res chain seq x y z
N MET A 1 -0.25 4.20 8.22
CA MET A 1 -1.25 4.81 7.32
C MET A 1 -0.62 4.97 5.96
N VAL A 2 -1.39 4.74 4.91
CA VAL A 2 -0.95 4.91 3.52
C VAL A 2 -1.93 5.84 2.82
N ARG A 3 -1.43 6.58 1.82
CA ARG A 3 -2.21 7.49 0.99
C ARG A 3 -1.98 7.15 -0.47
N ARG A 4 -3.05 7.01 -1.23
CA ARG A 4 -2.96 6.76 -2.67
C ARG A 4 -2.41 8.00 -3.37
N ILE A 5 -1.52 7.76 -4.33
CA ILE A 5 -0.94 8.78 -5.20
C ILE A 5 -1.38 8.55 -6.65
N SER A 6 -1.34 9.59 -7.48
CA SER A 6 -1.50 9.44 -8.92
C SER A 6 -0.24 8.80 -9.55
N ALA A 7 -0.35 8.38 -10.81
CA ALA A 7 0.81 7.90 -11.58
C ALA A 7 1.91 8.95 -11.77
N ASP A 8 1.60 10.23 -11.53
CA ASP A 8 2.57 11.33 -11.62
C ASP A 8 3.32 11.57 -10.30
N GLY A 9 3.09 10.76 -9.25
CA GLY A 9 3.71 10.95 -7.94
C GLY A 9 2.94 11.89 -7.01
N GLU A 10 1.89 12.53 -7.52
CA GLU A 10 1.19 13.59 -6.80
C GLU A 10 0.08 13.06 -5.88
N LEU A 11 -0.09 13.75 -4.76
CA LEU A 11 -1.27 13.53 -3.93
C LEU A 11 -2.51 14.06 -4.66
N PRO A 12 -3.63 13.31 -4.69
CA PRO A 12 -4.85 13.82 -5.30
C PRO A 12 -5.33 15.08 -4.56
N LEU A 13 -5.70 16.11 -5.34
CA LEU A 13 -6.16 17.43 -4.84
C LEU A 13 -7.36 17.31 -3.89
N THR A 14 -8.17 16.27 -4.07
CA THR A 14 -9.23 15.88 -3.16
C THR A 14 -9.00 14.42 -2.83
N PRO A 15 -8.84 14.04 -1.54
CA PRO A 15 -8.77 12.63 -1.18
C PRO A 15 -10.04 11.93 -1.66
N LEU A 16 -9.94 11.12 -2.70
CA LEU A 16 -11.07 10.34 -3.22
C LEU A 16 -11.56 9.33 -2.17
N THR A 17 -10.64 8.92 -1.31
CA THR A 17 -10.79 8.04 -0.16
C THR A 17 -9.81 8.58 0.88
N GLY A 18 -10.19 8.55 2.17
CA GLY A 18 -9.28 8.97 3.24
C GLY A 18 -8.03 8.09 3.31
N ASP A 19 -7.11 8.43 4.22
CA ASP A 19 -5.93 7.60 4.46
C ASP A 19 -6.36 6.17 4.86
N GLU A 20 -5.70 5.17 4.27
CA GLU A 20 -5.98 3.76 4.51
C GLU A 20 -4.98 3.18 5.54
N VAL A 21 -5.37 2.08 6.17
CA VAL A 21 -4.47 1.32 7.05
C VAL A 21 -4.08 0.05 6.30
N ALA A 22 -2.79 -0.10 6.02
CA ALA A 22 -2.22 -1.30 5.43
C ALA A 22 -1.32 -1.98 6.46
N VAL A 23 -1.31 -3.32 6.46
CA VAL A 23 -0.31 -4.07 7.22
C VAL A 23 1.00 -4.06 6.44
N ASP A 24 2.09 -3.66 7.09
CA ASP A 24 3.40 -3.63 6.46
C ASP A 24 4.18 -4.92 6.73
N SER A 25 4.44 -5.68 5.67
CA SER A 25 5.26 -6.90 5.73
C SER A 25 6.70 -6.69 5.28
N VAL A 26 7.04 -5.50 4.79
CA VAL A 26 8.31 -5.20 4.12
C VAL A 26 9.22 -4.36 5.01
N GLY A 27 8.65 -3.47 5.82
CA GLY A 27 9.38 -2.55 6.67
C GLY A 27 9.56 -1.18 6.03
N ALA A 28 8.51 -0.68 5.39
CA ALA A 28 8.50 0.63 4.76
C ALA A 28 8.54 1.77 5.79
N GLY A 29 9.40 2.75 5.53
CA GLY A 29 9.53 3.99 6.27
C GLY A 29 8.48 5.04 5.88
N VAL A 30 8.38 6.07 6.71
CA VAL A 30 7.53 7.23 6.42
C VAL A 30 8.07 7.97 5.19
N GLY A 31 7.19 8.22 4.22
CA GLY A 31 7.51 8.94 2.99
C GLY A 31 7.97 8.05 1.84
N GLU A 32 8.13 6.74 2.06
CA GLU A 32 8.43 5.80 0.99
C GLU A 32 7.20 5.54 0.13
N LEU A 33 7.43 5.44 -1.18
CA LEU A 33 6.41 4.99 -2.11
C LEU A 33 6.34 3.46 -2.05
N VAL A 34 5.13 2.93 -1.90
CA VAL A 34 4.90 1.50 -1.70
C VAL A 34 3.85 0.94 -2.66
N LEU A 35 3.98 -0.36 -2.96
CA LEU A 35 2.95 -1.15 -3.64
C LEU A 35 2.01 -1.77 -2.62
N LEU A 36 0.71 -1.69 -2.88
CA LEU A 36 -0.35 -2.23 -2.03
C LEU A 36 -1.06 -3.40 -2.73
N SER A 37 -1.29 -4.47 -1.99
CA SER A 37 -2.22 -5.54 -2.35
C SER A 37 -3.48 -5.39 -1.51
N SER A 38 -4.66 -5.53 -2.13
CA SER A 38 -5.96 -5.34 -1.46
C SER A 38 -6.86 -6.57 -1.58
N GLY A 39 -7.89 -6.63 -0.73
CA GLY A 39 -8.86 -7.71 -0.68
C GLY A 39 -8.23 -9.06 -0.32
N SER A 40 -8.73 -10.15 -0.92
CA SER A 40 -8.25 -11.50 -0.61
C SER A 40 -6.78 -11.72 -0.91
N SER A 41 -6.21 -11.00 -1.87
CA SER A 41 -4.79 -11.08 -2.21
C SER A 41 -3.89 -10.60 -1.08
N ALA A 42 -4.34 -9.62 -0.28
CA ALA A 42 -3.57 -9.08 0.85
C ALA A 42 -3.29 -10.14 1.93
N ARG A 43 -4.15 -11.15 2.04
CA ARG A 43 -4.03 -12.21 3.06
C ARG A 43 -2.87 -13.17 2.85
N HIS A 44 -2.36 -13.27 1.62
CA HIS A 44 -1.29 -14.20 1.24
C HIS A 44 0.10 -13.63 1.47
N VAL A 45 0.20 -12.38 1.91
CA VAL A 45 1.49 -11.70 2.11
C VAL A 45 2.27 -12.29 3.28
N PHE A 46 1.59 -12.82 4.29
CA PHE A 46 2.24 -13.50 5.42
C PHE A 46 1.99 -15.01 5.34
N SER A 47 2.90 -15.78 5.92
CA SER A 47 2.92 -17.25 5.87
C SER A 47 1.83 -17.95 6.68
N GLY A 48 1.02 -17.21 7.45
CA GLY A 48 -0.06 -17.73 8.29
C GLY A 48 -1.47 -17.39 7.78
N PRO A 49 -2.54 -17.89 8.43
CA PRO A 49 -3.91 -17.47 8.13
C PRO A 49 -4.15 -16.02 8.56
N ASN A 50 -4.49 -15.14 7.61
CA ASN A 50 -4.71 -13.71 7.87
C ASN A 50 -6.03 -13.21 7.28
N GLU A 51 -7.15 -13.81 7.69
CA GLU A 51 -8.48 -13.54 7.13
C GLU A 51 -8.95 -12.09 7.28
N ALA A 52 -8.45 -11.38 8.30
CA ALA A 52 -8.83 -10.01 8.60
C ALA A 52 -8.03 -8.94 7.83
N ILE A 53 -7.00 -9.30 7.07
CA ILE A 53 -6.18 -8.33 6.33
C ILE A 53 -6.82 -8.08 4.97
N ASP A 54 -7.23 -6.83 4.71
CA ASP A 54 -7.81 -6.36 3.45
C ASP A 54 -6.88 -5.42 2.67
N LEU A 55 -5.77 -4.98 3.27
CA LEU A 55 -4.74 -4.17 2.63
C LEU A 55 -3.35 -4.46 3.22
N ALA A 56 -2.36 -4.68 2.35
CA ALA A 56 -0.99 -4.97 2.76
C ALA A 56 0.03 -4.29 1.85
N VAL A 57 1.14 -3.81 2.44
CA VAL A 57 2.33 -3.38 1.69
C VAL A 57 3.06 -4.64 1.21
N VAL A 58 3.33 -4.71 -0.09
CA VAL A 58 4.00 -5.87 -0.71
C VAL A 58 5.35 -5.54 -1.33
N GLY A 59 5.72 -4.26 -1.38
CA GLY A 59 7.03 -3.82 -1.86
C GLY A 59 7.22 -2.32 -1.71
N ILE A 60 8.48 -1.89 -1.65
CA ILE A 60 8.90 -0.49 -1.75
C ILE A 60 9.23 -0.21 -3.23
N VAL A 61 8.83 0.95 -3.73
CA VAL A 61 9.02 1.35 -5.13
C VAL A 61 10.32 2.14 -5.27
N ASP A 62 11.27 1.59 -6.02
CA ASP A 62 12.51 2.30 -6.35
C ASP A 62 12.33 3.33 -7.47
N THR A 63 11.52 3.03 -8.48
CA THR A 63 11.35 3.89 -9.66
C THR A 63 9.99 3.66 -10.29
N LEU A 64 9.34 4.77 -10.68
CA LEU A 64 8.13 4.79 -11.50
C LEU A 64 8.49 5.42 -12.85
N SER A 65 8.36 4.64 -13.92
CA SER A 65 8.63 5.10 -15.30
C SER A 65 7.34 5.16 -16.11
N ARG A 66 7.31 6.09 -17.08
CA ARG A 66 6.23 6.24 -18.05
C ARG A 66 6.40 5.34 -19.26
#